data_AF-A0A7T3RE29-F1
#
_entry.id   AF-A0A7T3RE29-F1
#
_cell.length_a   1.000
_cell.length_b   1.000
_cell.length_c   1.000
_cell.angle_alpha   90.00
_cell.angle_beta   90.00
_cell.angle_gamma   90.00
#
_symmetry.space_group_name_H-M   'P 1'
#
loop_
_entity.id
_entity.type
_entity.pdbx_description
1 polymer ?
#
loop_
_entity_poly.entity_id
_entity_poly.type
_entity_poly.pdbx_seq_one_letter_code
_entity_poly.pdbx_strand_id
1 'polypeptide(L)'
;MITAQIVMFVLKLLLGGAAAFLAMILWNKTGDGAWISIAAGIIVQFAGSIYRLLVDFGILGLQNAVLFGLSVPQVLFEVVPLVFFITGLLILIKR
;
A
#
# COMPACT_ATOMS: atom_id res chain seq x y z
N MET A 1 18.66 -16.50 8.17
CA MET A 1 18.16 -15.38 7.35
C MET A 1 16.67 -15.54 6.99
N ILE A 2 16.22 -16.72 6.57
CA ILE A 2 14.83 -17.01 6.16
C ILE A 2 13.79 -16.73 7.27
N THR A 3 14.08 -17.06 8.53
CA THR A 3 13.14 -16.89 9.66
C THR A 3 12.79 -15.43 9.94
N ALA A 4 13.77 -14.52 9.87
CA ALA A 4 13.55 -13.09 10.12
C ALA A 4 12.70 -12.44 9.02
N GLN A 5 12.89 -12.85 7.77
CA GLN A 5 12.08 -12.39 6.64
C GLN A 5 10.62 -12.84 6.78
N ILE A 6 10.39 -14.11 7.11
CA ILE A 6 9.04 -14.66 7.35
C ILE A 6 8.33 -13.90 8.48
N VAL A 7 9.01 -13.66 9.60
CA VAL A 7 8.43 -12.90 10.72
C VAL A 7 8.06 -11.48 10.29
N MET A 8 8.94 -10.79 9.55
CA MET A 8 8.67 -9.46 9.01
C MET A 8 7.48 -9.46 8.04
N PHE A 9 7.32 -10.52 7.24
CA PHE A 9 6.18 -10.68 6.34
C PHE A 9 4.87 -10.88 7.07
N VAL A 10 4.83 -11.76 8.07
CA VAL A 10 3.63 -11.99 8.89
C VAL A 10 3.21 -10.70 9.58
N LEU A 11 4.16 -9.95 10.13
CA LEU A 11 3.92 -8.64 10.73
C LEU A 11 3.33 -7.64 9.72
N LYS A 12 3.94 -7.51 8.53
CA LYS A 12 3.43 -6.62 7.48
C LYS A 12 2.02 -7.01 7.03
N LEU A 13 1.73 -8.29 6.91
CA LEU A 13 0.42 -8.78 6.48
C LEU A 13 -0.65 -8.50 7.54
N LEU A 14 -0.37 -8.83 8.80
CA LEU A 14 -1.30 -8.62 9.91
C LEU A 14 -1.56 -7.14 10.18
N LEU A 15 -0.49 -6.35 10.30
CA LEU A 15 -0.60 -4.91 10.59
C LEU A 15 -1.12 -4.14 9.38
N GLY A 16 -0.65 -4.45 8.17
CA GLY A 16 -1.12 -3.83 6.93
C GLY A 16 -2.57 -4.17 6.63
N GLY A 17 -2.98 -5.42 6.87
CA GLY A 17 -4.37 -5.86 6.75
C GLY A 17 -5.26 -5.15 7.77
N ALA A 18 -4.86 -5.13 9.05
CA ALA A 18 -5.58 -4.40 10.09
C ALA A 18 -5.72 -2.91 9.73
N ALA A 19 -4.63 -2.26 9.30
CA ALA A 19 -4.66 -0.87 8.86
C ALA A 19 -5.64 -0.65 7.70
N ALA A 20 -5.67 -1.55 6.70
CA ALA A 20 -6.61 -1.46 5.58
C ALA A 20 -8.08 -1.64 6.02
N PHE A 21 -8.36 -2.55 6.95
CA PHE A 21 -9.70 -2.71 7.51
C PHE A 21 -10.14 -1.49 8.32
N LEU A 22 -9.26 -0.96 9.18
CA LEU A 22 -9.53 0.27 9.91
C LEU A 22 -9.74 1.46 8.97
N ALA A 23 -8.95 1.56 7.89
CA ALA A 23 -9.12 2.57 6.87
C ALA A 23 -10.48 2.49 6.17
N MET A 24 -10.96 1.29 5.81
CA MET A 24 -12.28 1.09 5.23
C MET A 24 -13.43 1.42 6.22
N ILE A 25 -13.27 1.09 7.50
CA ILE A 25 -14.26 1.47 8.52
C ILE A 25 -14.29 2.99 8.69
N LEU A 26 -13.13 3.63 8.70
CA LEU A 26 -13.00 5.09 8.81
C LEU A 26 -13.59 5.80 7.59
N TRP A 27 -13.37 5.27 6.38
CA TRP A 27 -14.02 5.75 5.15
C TRP A 27 -15.55 5.78 5.31
N ASN A 28 -16.15 4.70 5.79
CA ASN A 28 -17.61 4.61 5.96
C ASN A 28 -18.17 5.56 7.02
N LYS A 29 -17.37 5.90 8.04
CA LYS A 29 -17.81 6.72 9.18
C LYS A 29 -17.54 8.21 8.99
N THR A 30 -16.51 8.57 8.23
CA THR A 30 -16.08 9.95 7.96
C THR A 30 -16.02 10.16 6.45
N GLY A 31 -17.16 10.51 5.85
CA GLY A 31 -17.30 10.79 4.41
C GLY A 31 -16.66 12.11 3.95
N ASP A 32 -15.54 12.52 4.56
CA ASP A 32 -14.77 13.68 4.12
C ASP A 32 -13.72 13.25 3.08
N GLY A 33 -13.54 14.04 2.01
CA GLY A 33 -12.59 13.77 0.93
C GLY A 33 -11.15 13.60 1.42
N ALA A 34 -10.79 14.24 2.54
CA ALA A 34 -9.52 14.04 3.24
C ALA A 34 -9.34 12.59 3.70
N TRP A 35 -10.32 12.05 4.43
CA TRP A 35 -10.28 10.71 4.99
C TRP A 35 -10.34 9.64 3.91
N ILE A 36 -11.12 9.90 2.86
CA ILE A 36 -11.18 9.05 1.66
C ILE A 36 -9.81 8.94 0.99
N SER A 37 -9.09 10.06 0.83
CA SER A 37 -7.75 10.05 0.23
C SER A 37 -6.74 9.27 1.08
N ILE A 38 -6.73 9.48 2.41
CA ILE A 38 -5.84 8.74 3.31
C ILE A 38 -6.15 7.23 3.28
N ALA A 39 -7.42 6.86 3.33
CA ALA A 39 -7.83 5.46 3.31
C ALA A 39 -7.45 4.76 1.99
N ALA A 40 -7.60 5.44 0.84
CA ALA A 40 -7.14 4.94 -0.44
C ALA A 40 -5.61 4.68 -0.45
N GLY A 41 -4.83 5.58 0.15
CA GLY A 41 -3.38 5.40 0.29
C GLY A 41 -3.01 4.14 1.08
N ILE A 42 -3.68 3.88 2.20
CA ILE A 42 -3.48 2.68 3.02
C ILE A 42 -3.80 1.41 2.22
N ILE A 43 -4.91 1.40 1.48
CA ILE A 43 -5.33 0.24 0.67
C ILE A 43 -4.32 -0.04 -0.44
N VAL A 44 -3.86 0.99 -1.16
CA VAL A 44 -2.86 0.81 -2.23
C VAL A 44 -1.53 0.34 -1.66
N GLN A 45 -1.11 0.83 -0.49
CA GLN A 45 0.11 0.38 0.17
C GLN A 45 0.03 -1.10 0.60
N PHE A 46 -1.14 -1.53 1.07
CA PHE A 46 -1.39 -2.94 1.38
C PHE A 46 -1.36 -3.80 0.10
N ALA A 47 -2.00 -3.35 -0.98
CA ALA A 47 -1.93 -4.01 -2.29
C ALA A 47 -0.50 -4.15 -2.81
N GLY A 48 0.35 -3.13 -2.60
CA GLY A 48 1.77 -3.19 -2.91
C GLY A 48 2.55 -4.22 -2.10
N SER A 49 2.20 -4.38 -0.82
CA SER A 49 2.78 -5.42 0.03
C SER A 49 2.41 -6.82 -0.46
N ILE A 50 1.15 -7.03 -0.87
CA ILE A 50 0.70 -8.28 -1.51
C ILE A 50 1.43 -8.50 -2.84
N TYR A 51 1.58 -7.47 -3.67
CA TYR A 51 2.29 -7.58 -4.95
C TYR A 51 3.73 -8.04 -4.75
N ARG A 52 4.47 -7.45 -3.79
CA ARG A 52 5.83 -7.90 -3.46
C ARG A 52 5.87 -9.35 -3.02
N LEU A 53 4.88 -9.80 -2.24
CA LEU A 53 4.76 -11.22 -1.87
C LEU A 53 4.60 -12.10 -3.12
N LEU A 54 3.70 -11.75 -4.04
CA LEU A 54 3.50 -12.54 -5.25
C LEU A 54 4.78 -12.63 -6.11
N VAL A 55 5.59 -11.57 -6.13
CA VAL A 55 6.89 -11.57 -6.82
C VAL A 55 7.90 -12.44 -6.07
N ASP A 56 8.02 -12.29 -4.75
CA ASP A 56 8.98 -13.04 -3.91
C ASP A 56 8.68 -14.55 -3.90
N PHE A 57 7.40 -14.93 -3.96
CA PHE A 57 6.95 -16.32 -4.08
C PHE A 57 7.07 -16.89 -5.50
N GLY A 58 7.51 -16.08 -6.49
CA GLY A 58 7.68 -16.50 -7.87
C GLY A 58 6.36 -16.71 -8.64
N ILE A 59 5.23 -16.29 -8.06
CA ILE A 59 3.89 -16.37 -8.70
C ILE A 59 3.81 -15.36 -9.86
N LEU A 60 4.40 -14.18 -9.67
CA LEU A 60 4.55 -13.17 -10.70
C LEU A 60 6.00 -13.16 -11.20
N GLY A 61 6.20 -13.46 -12.47
CA GLY A 61 7.51 -13.32 -13.10
C GLY A 61 7.91 -11.84 -13.25
N LEU A 62 9.19 -11.53 -13.02
CA LEU A 62 9.83 -10.22 -13.27
C LEU A 62 9.81 -9.78 -14.75
N GLN A 63 9.11 -10.51 -15.62
CA GLN A 63 8.97 -10.28 -17.06
C GLN A 63 8.11 -9.03 -17.38
N ASN A 64 7.48 -8.45 -16.37
CA ASN A 64 6.61 -7.30 -16.52
C ASN A 64 7.42 -6.02 -16.53
N ALA A 65 7.43 -5.35 -17.68
CA ALA A 65 7.87 -3.98 -17.96
C ALA A 65 8.88 -3.40 -16.93
N VAL A 66 10.16 -3.50 -17.25
CA VAL A 66 11.24 -2.94 -16.45
C VAL A 66 11.48 -1.50 -16.93
N LEU A 67 11.22 -0.52 -16.06
CA LEU A 67 11.63 0.88 -16.27
C LEU A 67 12.86 1.12 -15.40
N PHE A 68 14.00 1.50 -16.01
CA PHE A 68 15.23 1.84 -15.27
C PHE A 68 15.76 0.75 -14.31
N GLY A 69 15.49 -0.54 -14.58
CA GLY A 69 15.87 -1.64 -13.69
C GLY A 69 14.90 -1.89 -12.53
N LEU A 70 13.83 -1.10 -12.42
CA LEU A 70 12.73 -1.28 -11.47
C LEU A 70 11.51 -1.81 -12.20
N SER A 71 10.77 -2.73 -11.58
CA SER A 71 9.50 -3.15 -12.17
C SER A 71 8.48 -2.02 -12.06
N VAL A 72 7.82 -1.67 -13.17
CA VAL A 72 6.80 -0.60 -13.20
C VAL A 72 5.77 -0.74 -12.08
N PRO A 73 5.26 -1.95 -11.76
CA PRO A 73 4.26 -2.09 -10.70
C PRO A 73 4.84 -1.80 -9.30
N GLN A 74 6.11 -2.14 -9.02
CA GLN A 74 6.73 -1.81 -7.74
C GLN A 74 6.76 -0.30 -7.52
N VAL A 75 7.16 0.47 -8.55
CA VAL A 75 7.24 1.93 -8.47
C VAL A 75 5.84 2.52 -8.28
N LEU A 76 4.84 2.03 -9.02
CA LEU A 76 3.45 2.46 -8.86
C LEU A 76 2.93 2.25 -7.44
N PHE A 77 3.06 1.04 -6.91
CA PHE A 77 2.56 0.72 -5.57
C PHE A 77 3.31 1.43 -4.44
N GLU A 78 4.52 1.94 -4.69
CA GLU A 78 5.30 2.70 -3.72
C GLU A 78 5.00 4.20 -3.76
N VAL A 79 4.79 4.77 -4.95
CA VAL A 79 4.54 6.21 -5.14
C VAL A 79 3.06 6.59 -4.99
N VAL A 80 2.14 5.75 -5.47
CA VAL A 80 0.70 6.06 -5.47
C VAL A 80 0.14 6.27 -4.04
N PRO A 81 0.48 5.45 -3.02
CA PRO A 81 0.06 5.72 -1.64
C PRO A 81 0.51 7.08 -1.12
N LEU A 82 1.75 7.48 -1.47
CA LEU A 82 2.30 8.76 -1.04
C LEU A 82 1.50 9.93 -1.62
N VAL A 83 1.10 9.85 -2.89
CA VAL A 83 0.24 10.87 -3.52
C VAL A 83 -1.09 10.98 -2.77
N PHE A 84 -1.72 9.85 -2.44
CA PHE A 84 -2.97 9.81 -1.68
C PHE A 84 -2.84 10.38 -0.26
N PHE A 85 -1.72 10.13 0.41
CA PHE A 85 -1.44 10.73 1.71
C PHE A 85 -1.23 12.24 1.60
N ILE A 86 -0.48 12.70 0.60
CA ILE A 86 -0.26 14.13 0.35
C ILE A 86 -1.59 14.83 0.09
N THR A 87 -2.46 14.29 -0.78
CA THR A 87 -3.76 14.90 -1.07
C THR A 87 -4.66 14.93 0.16
N GLY A 88 -4.72 13.83 0.92
CA GLY A 88 -5.51 13.77 2.16
C GLY A 88 -5.06 14.78 3.21
N LEU A 89 -3.75 14.91 3.41
CA LEU A 89 -3.17 15.91 4.32
C LEU A 89 -3.41 17.34 3.85
N LEU A 90 -3.30 17.62 2.54
CA LEU A 90 -3.58 18.95 1.98
C LEU A 90 -5.04 19.36 2.18
N ILE A 91 -5.98 18.43 2.05
CA ILE A 91 -7.40 18.70 2.31
C ILE A 91 -7.60 19.02 3.80
N LEU A 92 -6.95 18.28 4.71
CA LEU A 92 -7.01 18.56 6.15
C LEU A 92 -6.42 19.93 6.53
N ILE A 93 -5.32 20.35 5.90
CA ILE A 93 -4.69 21.65 6.18
C ILE A 93 -5.57 22.82 5.69
N LYS A 94 -6.31 22.62 4.60
CA LYS A 94 -7.20 23.65 4.06
C LYS A 94 -8.56 23.73 4.77
N ARG A 95 -8.88 22.75 5.62
CA ARG A 95 -10.15 22.64 6.33
C ARG A 95 -10.07 23.35 7.68
#